data_AF-A0A415UDI8-F1
#
_entry.id   AF-A0A415UDI8-F1
#
_cell.length_a   1.000
_cell.length_b   1.000
_cell.length_c   1.000
_cell.angle_alpha   90.00
_cell.angle_beta   90.00
_cell.angle_gamma   90.00
#
_symmetry.space_group_name_H-M   'P 1'
#
loop_
_entity.id
_entity.type
_entity.pdbx_description
1 polymer ?
#
loop_
_entity_poly.entity_id
_entity_poly.type
_entity_poly.pdbx_seq_one_letter_code
_entity_poly.pdbx_strand_id
1 'polypeptide(L)' 'MSNLMHLFKVNQKVKCNVDGKFFNGTVKETYEDHIIIDVPEISDHMWYEEGLNIGDVYPDYNYNF' A
#
# COMPACT_ATOMS: atom_id res chain seq x y z
N MET A 1 -10.41 -3.48 -14.80
CA MET A 1 -9.43 -2.59 -14.16
C MET A 1 -10.14 -1.86 -13.06
N SER A 2 -9.81 -2.25 -11.84
CA SER A 2 -10.21 -1.60 -10.61
C SER A 2 -9.50 -0.26 -10.49
N ASN A 3 -10.23 0.81 -10.13
CA ASN A 3 -9.61 2.12 -9.92
C ASN A 3 -9.07 2.20 -8.48
N LEU A 4 -7.77 1.99 -8.33
CA LEU A 4 -7.12 1.94 -7.02
C LEU A 4 -7.06 3.30 -6.32
N MET A 5 -7.26 4.41 -7.02
CA MET A 5 -7.28 5.76 -6.43
C MET A 5 -8.42 5.95 -5.41
N HIS A 6 -9.47 5.11 -5.46
CA HIS A 6 -10.54 5.11 -4.48
C HIS A 6 -10.24 4.25 -3.24
N LEU A 7 -9.30 3.30 -3.34
CA LEU A 7 -8.97 2.36 -2.27
C LEU A 7 -7.87 2.90 -1.35
N PHE A 8 -6.89 3.59 -1.91
CA PHE A 8 -5.75 4.14 -1.18
C PHE A 8 -5.55 5.62 -1.48
N LYS A 9 -5.06 6.37 -0.50
CA LYS A 9 -4.72 7.79 -0.61
C LYS A 9 -3.25 8.02 -0.30
N VAL A 10 -2.64 8.99 -0.96
CA VAL A 10 -1.29 9.47 -0.61
C VAL A 10 -1.25 9.85 0.88
N ASN A 11 -0.14 9.50 1.55
CA ASN A 11 0.12 9.60 2.99
C ASN A 11 -0.68 8.64 3.89
N GLN A 12 -1.51 7.76 3.32
CA GLN A 12 -2.19 6.73 4.10
C GLN A 12 -1.19 5.73 4.68
N LYS A 13 -1.35 5.41 5.96
CA LYS A 13 -0.60 4.34 6.62
C LYS A 13 -1.21 2.99 6.28
N VAL A 14 -0.35 2.04 5.96
CA VAL A 14 -0.71 0.69 5.54
C VAL A 14 0.22 -0.33 6.18
N LYS A 15 -0.22 -1.58 6.20
CA LYS A 15 0.63 -2.75 6.45
C LYS A 15 0.78 -3.54 5.17
N CYS A 16 2.02 -3.87 4.82
CA CYS A 16 2.34 -4.70 3.67
C CYS A 16 2.75 -6.09 4.15
N ASN A 17 2.12 -7.13 3.62
CA ASN A 17 2.57 -8.51 3.79
C ASN A 17 3.66 -8.82 2.77
N VAL A 18 4.89 -9.03 3.21
CA VAL A 18 6.02 -9.42 2.38
C VAL A 18 6.48 -10.79 2.85
N ASP A 19 6.21 -11.81 2.04
CA ASP A 19 6.54 -13.22 2.30
C ASP A 19 6.10 -13.72 3.69
N GLY A 20 4.89 -13.34 4.12
CA GLY A 20 4.31 -13.76 5.40
C GLY A 20 4.70 -12.90 6.61
N LYS A 21 5.44 -11.81 6.40
CA LYS A 21 5.79 -10.84 7.44
C LYS A 21 5.16 -9.49 7.15
N PHE A 22 4.61 -8.85 8.19
CA PHE A 22 4.00 -7.54 8.06
C PHE A 22 4.98 -6.42 8.34
N PHE A 23 5.04 -5.45 7.43
CA PHE A 23 5.84 -4.25 7.52
C PHE A 23 4.96 -3.01 7.45
N ASN A 24 5.33 -1.95 8.17
CA ASN A 24 4.61 -0.69 8.11
C ASN A 24 5.05 0.09 6.86
N GLY A 25 4.07 0.60 6.13
CA GLY A 25 4.30 1.39 4.93
C GLY A 25 3.49 2.69 4.92
N THR A 26 3.88 3.59 4.03
CA THR A 26 3.12 4.80 3.72
C THR A 26 2.91 4.89 2.21
N VAL A 27 1.67 5.06 1.79
CA VAL A 27 1.36 5.26 0.37
C VAL A 27 1.98 6.58 -0.09
N LYS A 28 2.92 6.50 -1.02
CA LYS A 28 3.67 7.65 -1.55
C LYS A 28 2.97 8.20 -2.80
N GLU A 29 2.54 7.31 -3.69
CA GLU A 29 1.92 7.66 -4.96
C GLU A 29 0.76 6.71 -5.26
N THR A 30 -0.25 7.20 -5.95
CA THR A 30 -1.43 6.45 -6.37
C THR A 30 -1.68 6.70 -7.86
N TYR A 31 -1.85 5.62 -8.61
CA TYR A 31 -2.17 5.63 -10.02
C TYR A 31 -3.47 4.85 -10.25
N GLU A 32 -3.95 4.78 -11.50
CA GLU A 32 -5.19 4.07 -11.82
C GLU A 32 -5.07 2.56 -11.59
N ASP A 33 -3.92 1.98 -11.92
CA ASP A 33 -3.64 0.54 -11.94
C ASP A 33 -2.71 0.05 -10.82
N HIS A 34 -1.97 0.95 -10.17
CA HIS A 34 -1.02 0.60 -9.11
C HIS A 34 -0.87 1.70 -8.04
N ILE A 35 -0.19 1.35 -6.95
CA ILE A 35 0.27 2.28 -5.92
C ILE A 35 1.75 2.06 -5.63
N ILE A 36 2.41 3.12 -5.16
CA ILE A 36 3.78 3.06 -4.65
C ILE A 36 3.75 3.28 -3.15
N ILE A 37 4.36 2.37 -2.40
CA ILE A 37 4.46 2.43 -0.94
C ILE A 37 5.92 2.55 -0.53
N ASP A 38 6.20 3.51 0.33
CA ASP A 38 7.45 3.57 1.07
C ASP A 38 7.34 2.65 2.30
N VAL A 39 8.19 1.62 2.33
CA VAL A 39 8.39 0.71 3.45
C VAL A 39 9.85 0.91 3.91
N PRO A 40 10.12 1.75 4.91
CA PRO A 40 11.49 2.16 5.28
C PRO A 40 12.44 1.00 5.61
N GLU A 41 11.90 -0.13 6.03
CA GLU A 41 12.65 -1.35 6.37
C GLU A 41 13.07 -2.18 5.14
N ILE A 42 12.49 -1.90 3.96
CA ILE A 42 12.67 -2.68 2.72
C ILE A 42 13.07 -1.79 1.55
N SER A 43 12.21 -0.84 1.18
CA SER A 43 12.37 0.03 0.01
C SER A 43 11.37 1.19 0.06
N ASP A 44 11.78 2.35 -0.44
CA ASP A 44 10.95 3.56 -0.56
C ASP A 44 10.04 3.58 -1.82
N HIS A 45 10.11 2.52 -2.66
CA HIS A 45 9.36 2.39 -3.91
C HIS A 45 8.82 0.97 -4.14
N MET A 46 8.09 0.42 -3.18
CA MET A 46 7.41 -0.87 -3.37
C MET A 46 6.17 -0.70 -4.26
N TRP A 47 6.12 -1.42 -5.37
CA TRP A 47 5.03 -1.39 -6.35
C TRP A 47 3.94 -2.41 -6.00
N TYR A 48 2.68 -1.97 -5.95
CA TYR A 48 1.53 -2.85 -5.75
C TYR A 48 0.42 -2.60 -6.77
N GLU A 49 -0.09 -3.66 -7.41
CA GLU A 49 -1.10 -3.58 -8.45
C GLU A 49 -2.14 -4.70 -8.40
N GLU A 50 -3.31 -4.43 -9.00
CA GLU A 50 -4.40 -5.40 -9.08
C GLU A 50 -3.99 -6.65 -9.87
N GLY A 51 -4.34 -7.83 -9.35
CA GLY A 51 -4.06 -9.10 -10.02
C GLY A 51 -2.66 -9.66 -9.75
N LEU A 52 -1.80 -8.92 -9.05
CA LEU A 52 -0.50 -9.40 -8.60
C LEU A 52 -0.37 -9.42 -7.08
N ASN A 53 -0.37 -8.25 -6.44
CA ASN A 53 0.01 -8.14 -5.02
C ASN A 53 -0.77 -7.07 -4.23
N ILE A 54 -1.76 -6.39 -4.82
CA ILE A 54 -2.57 -5.41 -4.07
C ILE A 54 -3.31 -6.04 -2.87
N GLY A 55 -3.61 -7.34 -2.92
CA GLY A 55 -4.22 -8.09 -1.82
C GLY A 55 -3.32 -8.26 -0.59
N ASP A 56 -2.03 -7.97 -0.73
CA ASP A 56 -1.07 -7.99 0.38
C ASP A 56 -0.93 -6.63 1.09
N VAL A 57 -1.70 -5.63 0.65
CA VAL A 57 -1.71 -4.29 1.25
C VAL A 57 -2.98 -4.08 2.06
N TYR A 58 -2.80 -3.80 3.36
CA TYR A 58 -3.89 -3.60 4.29
C TYR A 58 -3.88 -2.16 4.80
N PRO A 59 -4.97 -1.39 4.63
CA PRO A 59 -5.10 -0.09 5.28
C PRO A 59 -4.98 -0.22 6.80
N ASP A 60 -4.14 0.62 7.42
CA ASP A 60 -4.07 0.70 8.87
C ASP A 60 -5.23 1.56 9.38
N TYR A 61 -6.32 0.89 9.77
CA TYR A 61 -7.56 1.52 10.24
C TYR A 61 -7.50 1.94 11.72
N ASN A 62 -6.32 2.16 12.31
CA ASN A 62 -6.23 2.85 13.59
C ASN A 62 -6.65 4.33 13.43
N TYR A 63 -7.96 4.54 13.28
CA TYR A 63 -8.64 5.83 13.30
C TYR A 63 -8.62 6.35 14.74
N ASN A 64 -7.61 7.12 15.11
CA ASN A 64 -7.71 8.02 16.25
C ASN A 64 -8.28 9.34 15.74
N PHE A 65 -9.57 9.57 16.01
CA PHE A 65 -10.25 10.85 15.84
C PHE A 65 -9.83 11.84 16.93
#